data_AF-A0A7V9BF29-F1
#
_entry.id   AF-A0A7V9BF29-F1
#
_cell.length_a   1.000
_cell.length_b   1.000
_cell.length_c   1.000
_cell.angle_alpha   90.00
_cell.angle_beta   90.00
_cell.angle_gamma   90.00
#
_symmetry.space_group_name_H-M   'P 1'
#
loop_
_entity.id
_entity.type
_entity.pdbx_description
1 polymer ?
#
loop_
_entity_poly.entity_id
_entity_poly.type
_entity_poly.pdbx_seq_one_letter_code
_entity_poly.pdbx_strand_id
1 'polypeptide(L)'
;PLLKVADALAGELVHAAAPTCLGARAASDAVEDDATGSLLAVRRLATMLERLRLLLALQLVVAARAVELAAAESLGGGTAAVYAVVRGLVEPLTQDRPLGVDVERVAEEGLASGRLLAAVRLQAPGSAA
;
A
#
# COMPACT_ATOMS: atom_id res chain seq x y z
N PRO A 1 17.44 5.24 -5.27
CA PRO A 1 17.33 4.69 -3.90
C PRO A 1 15.89 4.74 -3.36
N LEU A 2 15.27 3.56 -3.18
CA LEU A 2 13.86 3.43 -2.75
C LEU A 2 13.58 3.90 -1.31
N LEU A 3 14.57 3.82 -0.42
CA LEU A 3 14.40 4.16 1.01
C LEU A 3 13.89 5.59 1.22
N LYS A 4 14.44 6.57 0.50
CA LYS A 4 14.01 7.98 0.58
C LYS A 4 12.55 8.17 0.18
N VAL A 5 12.09 7.39 -0.81
CA VAL A 5 10.70 7.43 -1.28
C VAL A 5 9.79 6.81 -0.22
N ALA A 6 10.19 5.71 0.38
CA ALA A 6 9.44 5.08 1.47
C ALA A 6 9.28 6.03 2.67
N ASP A 7 10.35 6.71 3.09
CA ASP A 7 10.32 7.69 4.19
C ASP A 7 9.42 8.89 3.85
N ALA A 8 9.47 9.40 2.63
CA ALA A 8 8.61 10.49 2.18
C ALA A 8 7.12 10.09 2.22
N LEU A 9 6.78 8.91 1.68
CA LEU A 9 5.42 8.36 1.71
C LEU A 9 4.92 8.16 3.14
N ALA A 10 5.78 7.64 4.02
CA ALA A 10 5.45 7.48 5.45
C ALA A 10 5.20 8.84 6.12
N GLY A 11 6.01 9.85 5.83
CA GLY A 11 5.82 11.21 6.32
C GLY A 11 4.49 11.83 5.86
N GLU A 12 4.13 11.66 4.58
CA GLU A 12 2.84 12.11 4.05
C GLU A 12 1.65 11.41 4.75
N LEU A 13 1.76 10.10 4.98
CA LEU A 13 0.72 9.32 5.68
C LEU A 13 0.52 9.82 7.12
N VAL A 14 1.61 10.01 7.87
CA VAL A 14 1.55 10.52 9.24
C VAL A 14 0.98 11.93 9.28
N HIS A 15 1.37 12.80 8.35
CA HIS A 15 0.84 14.14 8.27
C HIS A 15 -0.67 14.15 7.97
N ALA A 16 -1.13 13.31 7.04
CA ALA A 16 -2.54 13.20 6.67
C ALA A 16 -3.41 12.55 7.76
N ALA A 17 -2.82 11.76 8.67
CA ALA A 17 -3.53 11.08 9.74
C ALA A 17 -4.00 12.01 10.89
N ALA A 18 -3.64 13.29 10.87
CA ALA A 18 -4.11 14.26 11.86
C ALA A 18 -5.66 14.30 11.90
N PRO A 19 -6.29 14.21 13.09
CA PRO A 19 -7.75 14.23 13.19
C PRO A 19 -8.36 15.52 12.63
N THR A 20 -9.43 15.41 11.85
CA THR A 20 -10.07 16.57 11.20
C THR A 20 -11.17 17.21 12.04
N CYS A 21 -11.71 16.50 13.02
CA CYS A 21 -12.81 16.95 13.89
C CYS A 21 -12.35 17.89 15.01
N LEU A 22 -11.05 18.03 15.27
CA LEU A 22 -10.53 18.85 16.38
C LEU A 22 -10.66 20.37 16.15
N GLY A 23 -10.93 20.79 14.91
CA GLY A 23 -11.01 22.19 14.51
C GLY A 23 -12.42 22.67 14.22
N ALA A 24 -13.46 22.02 14.74
CA ALA A 24 -14.85 22.44 14.58
C ALA A 24 -15.01 23.91 14.95
N ARG A 25 -15.63 24.70 14.05
CA ARG A 25 -15.92 26.11 14.28
C ARG A 25 -17.42 26.31 14.21
N ALA A 26 -17.95 27.03 15.18
CA ALA A 26 -19.33 27.47 15.15
C ALA A 26 -19.56 28.34 13.90
N ALA A 27 -20.63 28.04 13.18
CA ALA A 27 -21.11 28.79 12.03
C ALA A 27 -22.57 29.21 12.27
N SER A 28 -23.08 30.08 11.39
CA SER A 28 -24.51 30.40 11.33
C SER A 28 -25.12 30.88 12.66
N ASP A 29 -24.47 31.85 13.32
CA ASP A 29 -24.95 32.43 14.60
C ASP A 29 -25.23 31.37 15.69
N ALA A 30 -24.36 30.34 15.75
CA ALA A 30 -24.44 29.19 16.66
C ALA A 30 -25.59 28.19 16.38
N VAL A 31 -26.26 28.26 15.23
CA VAL A 31 -27.18 27.21 14.77
C VAL A 31 -26.41 25.94 14.36
N GLU A 32 -25.23 26.11 13.76
CA GLU A 32 -24.28 25.01 13.49
C GLU A 32 -23.08 25.18 14.42
N ASP A 33 -23.25 24.80 15.68
CA ASP A 33 -22.25 24.94 16.73
C ASP A 33 -21.19 23.82 16.74
N ASP A 34 -21.45 22.72 16.03
CA ASP A 34 -20.51 21.62 15.81
C ASP A 34 -20.33 21.26 14.33
N ALA A 35 -19.08 20.96 13.95
CA ALA A 35 -18.71 20.59 12.59
C ALA A 35 -17.81 19.35 12.60
N THR A 36 -18.30 18.28 11.98
CA THR A 36 -17.63 16.96 12.02
C THR A 36 -16.29 16.89 11.27
N GLY A 37 -16.03 17.80 10.33
CA GLY A 37 -14.85 17.74 9.45
C GLY A 37 -14.83 16.52 8.51
N SER A 38 -15.99 15.89 8.27
CA SER A 38 -16.13 14.62 7.53
C SER A 38 -15.68 14.70 6.08
N LEU A 39 -16.02 15.77 5.34
CA LEU A 39 -15.56 15.94 3.95
C LEU A 39 -14.02 16.02 3.86
N LEU A 40 -13.38 16.71 4.81
CA LEU A 40 -11.92 16.77 4.87
C LEU A 40 -11.34 15.39 5.21
N ALA A 41 -11.98 14.62 6.10
CA ALA A 41 -11.57 13.26 6.44
C ALA A 41 -11.60 12.34 5.22
N VAL A 42 -12.67 12.36 4.43
CA VAL A 42 -12.80 11.55 3.20
C VAL A 42 -11.70 11.90 2.19
N ARG A 43 -11.42 13.20 2.00
CA ARG A 43 -10.36 13.65 1.09
C ARG A 43 -8.97 13.19 1.55
N ARG A 44 -8.67 13.31 2.85
CA ARG A 44 -7.39 12.82 3.42
C ARG A 44 -7.26 11.31 3.30
N LEU A 45 -8.34 10.56 3.55
CA LEU A 45 -8.35 9.11 3.42
C LEU A 45 -8.05 8.67 1.98
N ALA A 46 -8.65 9.32 0.98
CA ALA A 46 -8.37 9.02 -0.42
C ALA A 46 -6.87 9.19 -0.75
N THR A 47 -6.28 10.31 -0.34
CA THR A 47 -4.83 10.57 -0.45
C THR A 47 -4.01 9.50 0.27
N MET A 48 -4.38 9.13 1.50
CA MET A 48 -3.66 8.12 2.29
C MET A 48 -3.69 6.75 1.63
N LEU A 49 -4.83 6.32 1.08
CA LEU A 49 -4.95 5.03 0.40
C LEU A 49 -4.03 4.94 -0.82
N GLU A 50 -3.86 6.03 -1.56
CA GLU A 50 -2.92 6.12 -2.68
C GLU A 50 -1.46 5.96 -2.21
N ARG A 51 -1.04 6.72 -1.17
CA ARG A 51 0.34 6.65 -0.65
C ARG A 51 0.64 5.30 -0.03
N LEU A 52 -0.32 4.74 0.72
CA LEU A 52 -0.18 3.43 1.35
C LEU A 52 -0.01 2.34 0.30
N ARG A 53 -0.74 2.41 -0.82
CA ARG A 53 -0.60 1.44 -1.92
C ARG A 53 0.80 1.48 -2.53
N LEU A 54 1.34 2.66 -2.78
CA LEU A 54 2.71 2.83 -3.27
C LEU A 54 3.74 2.31 -2.28
N LEU A 55 3.57 2.61 -0.98
CA LEU A 55 4.47 2.15 0.07
C LEU A 55 4.47 0.61 0.18
N LEU A 56 3.30 -0.03 0.13
CA LEU A 56 3.17 -1.48 0.14
C LEU A 56 3.76 -2.10 -1.13
N ALA A 57 3.51 -1.53 -2.30
CA ALA A 57 4.09 -2.00 -3.56
C ALA A 57 5.63 -1.96 -3.52
N LEU A 58 6.19 -0.87 -3.00
CA LEU A 58 7.63 -0.74 -2.78
C LEU A 58 8.16 -1.85 -1.87
N GLN A 59 7.52 -2.09 -0.73
CA GLN A 59 7.91 -3.15 0.19
C GLN A 59 7.84 -4.53 -0.47
N LEU A 60 6.84 -4.79 -1.30
CA LEU A 60 6.70 -6.06 -2.02
C LEU A 60 7.80 -6.29 -3.06
N VAL A 61 8.20 -5.24 -3.79
CA VAL A 61 9.35 -5.30 -4.72
C VAL A 61 10.63 -5.63 -3.97
N VAL A 62 10.87 -4.96 -2.83
CA VAL A 62 12.04 -5.21 -1.98
C VAL A 62 12.00 -6.61 -1.37
N ALA A 63 10.84 -7.06 -0.88
CA ALA A 63 10.65 -8.37 -0.27
C ALA A 63 10.91 -9.51 -1.27
N ALA A 64 10.45 -9.38 -2.52
CA ALA A 64 10.73 -10.36 -3.55
C ALA A 64 12.24 -10.50 -3.80
N ARG A 65 12.98 -9.39 -3.80
CA ARG A 65 14.44 -9.42 -3.90
C ARG A 65 15.10 -10.05 -2.65
N ALA A 66 14.57 -9.74 -1.46
CA ALA A 66 15.07 -10.31 -0.22
C ALA A 66 14.94 -11.85 -0.19
N VAL A 67 13.82 -12.39 -0.69
CA VAL A 67 13.61 -13.84 -0.85
C VAL A 67 14.68 -14.47 -1.75
N GLU A 68 14.97 -13.84 -2.90
CA GLU A 68 16.00 -14.32 -3.84
C GLU A 68 17.40 -14.29 -3.21
N LEU A 69 17.74 -13.21 -2.52
CA LEU A 69 19.05 -13.06 -1.85
C LEU A 69 19.21 -14.02 -0.68
N ALA A 70 18.13 -14.32 0.04
CA ALA A 70 18.14 -15.29 1.12
C ALA A 70 18.25 -16.74 0.63
N ALA A 71 18.05 -16.99 -0.68
CA ALA A 71 17.97 -18.33 -1.27
C ALA A 71 17.01 -19.24 -0.48
N ALA A 72 15.84 -18.70 -0.09
CA ALA A 72 14.89 -19.40 0.77
C ALA A 72 14.45 -20.73 0.14
N GLU A 73 14.62 -21.84 0.87
CA GLU A 73 14.26 -23.19 0.40
C GLU A 73 12.75 -23.33 0.15
N SER A 74 11.93 -22.62 0.93
CA SER A 74 10.49 -22.62 0.77
C SER A 74 9.84 -21.33 1.31
N LEU A 75 8.63 -21.04 0.84
CA LEU A 75 7.77 -19.98 1.33
C LEU A 75 6.43 -20.59 1.77
N GLY A 76 5.78 -20.01 2.79
CA GLY A 76 4.40 -20.36 3.11
C GLY A 76 3.45 -20.05 1.95
N GLY A 77 2.35 -20.80 1.79
CA GLY A 77 1.48 -20.72 0.61
C GLY A 77 1.04 -19.31 0.22
N GLY A 78 0.57 -18.50 1.19
CA GLY A 78 0.20 -17.10 0.95
C GLY A 78 1.38 -16.24 0.48
N THR A 79 2.54 -16.38 1.13
CA THR A 79 3.77 -15.67 0.75
C THR A 79 4.29 -16.10 -0.62
N ALA A 80 4.21 -17.40 -0.94
CA ALA A 80 4.56 -17.95 -2.25
C ALA A 80 3.65 -17.37 -3.34
N ALA A 81 2.34 -17.25 -3.08
CA ALA A 81 1.39 -16.65 -4.01
C ALA A 81 1.68 -15.16 -4.26
N VAL A 82 1.97 -14.40 -3.18
CA VAL A 82 2.41 -12.99 -3.30
C VAL A 82 3.69 -12.88 -4.12
N TYR A 83 4.70 -13.69 -3.80
CA TYR A 83 5.97 -13.71 -4.52
C TYR A 83 5.78 -13.98 -6.01
N ALA A 84 4.97 -14.99 -6.36
CA ALA A 84 4.65 -15.33 -7.73
C ALA A 84 3.97 -14.19 -8.49
N VAL A 85 3.00 -13.51 -7.87
CA VAL A 85 2.34 -12.33 -8.49
C VAL A 85 3.33 -11.20 -8.72
N VAL A 86 4.18 -10.88 -7.74
CA VAL A 86 5.17 -9.81 -7.87
C VAL A 86 6.20 -10.13 -8.97
N ARG A 87 6.70 -11.38 -9.04
CA ARG A 87 7.63 -11.80 -10.10
C ARG A 87 6.98 -11.81 -11.49
N GLY A 88 5.67 -12.03 -11.57
CA GLY A 88 4.92 -11.88 -12.83
C GLY A 88 4.81 -10.42 -13.31
N LEU A 89 5.04 -9.43 -12.45
CA LEU A 89 4.96 -8.01 -12.78
C LEU A 89 6.35 -7.35 -12.89
N VAL A 90 7.33 -7.86 -12.14
CA VAL A 90 8.64 -7.25 -11.91
C VAL A 90 9.76 -8.26 -12.14
N GLU A 91 10.59 -7.98 -13.14
CA GLU A 91 11.79 -8.76 -13.44
C GLU A 91 12.81 -8.69 -12.28
N PRO A 92 13.45 -9.83 -11.91
CA PRO A 92 14.64 -9.87 -11.06
C PRO A 92 15.64 -8.75 -11.28
N LEU A 93 16.09 -8.16 -10.17
CA LEU A 93 17.06 -7.08 -10.18
C LEU A 93 18.48 -7.69 -10.22
N THR A 94 19.01 -7.85 -11.43
CA THR A 94 20.38 -8.38 -11.67
C THR A 94 21.43 -7.27 -11.77
N GLN A 95 21.03 -6.07 -12.21
CA GLN A 95 21.85 -4.88 -12.33
C GLN A 95 21.05 -3.66 -11.83
N ASP A 96 21.73 -2.57 -11.48
CA ASP A 96 21.06 -1.36 -11.01
C ASP A 96 20.17 -0.77 -12.12
N ARG A 97 18.92 -0.48 -11.77
CA ARG A 97 17.92 0.12 -12.67
C ARG A 97 16.90 0.94 -11.89
N PRO A 98 16.24 1.92 -12.53
CA PRO A 98 15.10 2.61 -11.92
C PRO A 98 13.98 1.65 -11.57
N LEU A 99 13.51 1.68 -10.32
CA LEU A 99 12.45 0.81 -9.80
C LEU A 99 11.08 1.48 -9.72
N GLY A 100 10.96 2.76 -10.07
CA GLY A 100 9.70 3.51 -9.96
C GLY A 100 8.55 2.86 -10.74
N VAL A 101 8.82 2.48 -12.00
CA VAL A 101 7.84 1.81 -12.87
C VAL A 101 7.43 0.44 -12.32
N ASP A 102 8.36 -0.30 -11.70
CA ASP A 102 8.04 -1.59 -11.08
C ASP A 102 7.12 -1.41 -9.87
N VAL A 103 7.38 -0.39 -9.05
CA VAL A 103 6.55 -0.06 -7.88
C VAL A 103 5.16 0.37 -8.32
N GLU A 104 5.04 1.27 -9.31
CA GLU A 104 3.76 1.71 -9.87
C GLU A 104 2.98 0.52 -10.45
N ARG A 105 3.66 -0.36 -11.18
CA ARG A 105 3.03 -1.56 -11.74
C ARG A 105 2.50 -2.50 -10.66
N VAL A 106 3.26 -2.76 -9.61
CA VAL A 106 2.79 -3.58 -8.47
C VAL A 106 1.65 -2.90 -7.73
N ALA A 107 1.67 -1.57 -7.59
CA ALA A 107 0.59 -0.81 -6.99
C ALA A 107 -0.71 -0.96 -7.80
N GLU A 108 -0.67 -0.72 -9.11
CA GLU A 108 -1.87 -0.74 -9.95
C GLU A 108 -2.33 -2.17 -10.27
N GLU A 109 -1.46 -2.99 -10.85
CA GLU A 109 -1.83 -4.32 -11.35
C GLU A 109 -1.84 -5.40 -10.26
N GLY A 110 -1.12 -5.19 -9.16
CA GLY A 110 -1.07 -6.12 -8.03
C GLY A 110 -2.07 -5.80 -6.93
N LEU A 111 -2.02 -4.56 -6.41
CA LEU A 111 -2.80 -4.14 -5.25
C LEU A 111 -4.17 -3.54 -5.62
N ALA A 112 -4.22 -2.52 -6.50
CA ALA A 112 -5.47 -1.84 -6.85
C ALA A 112 -6.44 -2.75 -7.60
N SER A 113 -5.93 -3.61 -8.50
CA SER A 113 -6.73 -4.62 -9.20
C SER A 113 -7.32 -5.70 -8.28
N GLY A 114 -6.83 -5.83 -7.04
CA GLY A 114 -7.18 -6.93 -6.14
C GLY A 114 -6.52 -8.28 -6.47
N ARG A 115 -5.64 -8.35 -7.48
CA ARG A 115 -4.97 -9.59 -7.91
C ARG A 115 -4.20 -10.28 -6.79
N LEU A 116 -3.45 -9.53 -5.98
CA LEU A 116 -2.71 -10.07 -4.83
C LEU A 116 -3.66 -10.65 -3.77
N LEU A 117 -4.74 -9.94 -3.45
CA LEU A 117 -5.71 -10.40 -2.48
C LEU A 117 -6.40 -11.69 -2.93
N ALA A 118 -6.78 -11.77 -4.21
CA ALA A 118 -7.35 -12.98 -4.79
C ALA A 118 -6.37 -14.16 -4.71
N ALA A 119 -5.10 -13.95 -5.08
CA ALA A 119 -4.07 -14.99 -5.02
C ALA A 119 -3.85 -15.53 -3.60
N VAL A 120 -3.82 -14.65 -2.59
CA VAL A 120 -3.66 -15.06 -1.18
C VAL A 120 -4.90 -15.80 -0.67
N ARG A 121 -6.11 -15.35 -1.02
CA ARG A 121 -7.35 -16.00 -0.59
C ARG A 121 -7.49 -17.45 -1.07
N LEU A 122 -6.97 -17.76 -2.27
CA LEU A 122 -6.94 -19.13 -2.78
C LEU A 122 -6.06 -20.08 -1.94
N GLN A 123 -5.16 -19.53 -1.12
CA GLN A 123 -4.28 -20.30 -0.23
C GLN A 123 -4.86 -20.45 1.18
N ALA A 124 -5.98 -19.78 1.50
CA ALA A 124 -6.61 -19.90 2.80
C ALA A 124 -7.32 -21.27 2.92
N PRO A 125 -7.05 -22.06 3.98
CA PRO A 125 -7.79 -23.28 4.21
C PRO A 125 -9.25 -22.95 4.54
N GLY A 126 -10.18 -23.31 3.65
CA GLY A 126 -11.63 -23.27 3.92
C GLY A 126 -12.48 -22.28 3.11
N SER A 127 -12.30 -22.17 1.79
CA SER A 127 -13.28 -21.51 0.88
C SER A 127 -14.10 -22.54 0.07
N ALA A 128 -14.43 -23.67 0.68
CA ALA A 128 -15.44 -24.61 0.19
C ALA A 128 -16.41 -24.89 1.35
N ALA A 129 -17.42 -24.03 1.48
CA ALA A 129 -18.66 -24.26 2.21
C ALA A 129 -19.74 -23.41 1.56
#